data_AF-A0A7C5DL94-F1
#
_entry.id   AF-A0A7C5DL94-F1
#
_cell.length_a   1.000
_cell.length_b   1.000
_cell.length_c   1.000
_cell.angle_alpha   90.00
_cell.angle_beta   90.00
_cell.angle_gamma   90.00
#
_symmetry.space_group_name_H-M   'P 1'
#
loop_
_entity.id
_entity.type
_entity.pdbx_description
1 polymer ?
#
loop_
_entity_poly.entity_id
_entity_poly.type
_entity_poly.pdbx_seq_one_letter_code
_entity_poly.pdbx_strand_id
1 'polypeptide(L)' 'MKVFMLGWEFPPFISGGLGTACYGLTKAMNKLDVGVTFVLPRSSDREHSTHVKMLT' A
#
# COMPACT_ATOMS: atom_id res chain seq x y z
N MET A 1 11.93 14.79 -10.09
CA MET A 1 12.30 13.34 -10.23
C MET A 1 11.03 12.50 -10.22
N LYS A 2 10.98 11.33 -10.89
CA LYS A 2 9.82 10.44 -10.89
C LYS A 2 10.17 9.08 -10.28
N VAL A 3 9.34 8.60 -9.37
CA VAL A 3 9.51 7.31 -8.68
C VAL A 3 8.30 6.43 -8.93
N PHE A 4 8.56 5.16 -9.25
CA PHE A 4 7.55 4.12 -9.36
C PHE A 4 7.67 3.18 -8.17
N MET A 5 6.59 3.07 -7.38
CA MET A 5 6.54 2.25 -6.17
C MET A 5 5.52 1.13 -6.34
N LEU A 6 5.92 -0.08 -5.98
CA LEU A 6 5.04 -1.24 -5.88
C LEU A 6 4.85 -1.54 -4.39
N GLY A 7 3.61 -1.75 -3.98
CA GLY A 7 3.32 -2.10 -2.59
C GLY A 7 2.03 -2.87 -2.46
N TRP A 8 1.69 -3.18 -1.21
CA TRP A 8 0.54 -4.00 -0.84
C TRP A 8 -0.44 -3.28 0.10
N GLU A 9 0.00 -2.17 0.71
CA GLU A 9 -0.75 -1.39 1.69
C GLU A 9 -0.53 0.10 1.43
N PHE A 10 -1.62 0.87 1.31
CA PHE A 10 -1.54 2.33 1.28
C PHE A 10 -2.89 2.94 1.69
N PRO A 11 -2.94 3.87 2.65
CA PRO A 11 -4.20 4.47 3.11
C PRO A 11 -5.02 5.08 1.96
N PRO A 12 -6.34 4.83 1.87
CA PRO A 12 -7.19 4.10 2.83
C PRO A 12 -7.27 2.57 2.62
N PHE A 13 -6.55 2.02 1.65
CA PHE A 13 -6.61 0.59 1.29
C PHE A 13 -5.57 -0.23 2.09
N ILE A 14 -6.05 -1.05 3.03
CA ILE A 14 -5.24 -1.90 3.92
C ILE A 14 -4.23 -1.04 4.70
N SER A 15 -4.61 -0.64 5.92
CA SER A 15 -3.89 0.36 6.71
C SER A 15 -3.25 -0.27 7.96
N GLY A 16 -2.27 -1.16 7.75
CA GLY A 16 -1.36 -1.63 8.78
C GLY A 16 -0.15 -0.71 8.97
N GLY A 17 0.89 -1.23 9.63
CA GLY A 17 2.14 -0.50 9.84
C GLY A 17 2.87 -0.17 8.54
N LEU A 18 2.79 -1.05 7.54
CA LEU A 18 3.41 -0.85 6.23
C LEU A 18 2.75 0.33 5.49
N GLY A 19 1.41 0.35 5.42
CA GLY A 19 0.70 1.45 4.76
C GLY A 19 0.99 2.81 5.39
N THR A 20 1.10 2.87 6.73
CA THR A 20 1.45 4.12 7.44
C THR A 20 2.86 4.61 7.09
N ALA A 21 3.84 3.70 7.03
CA ALA A 21 5.20 4.03 6.64
C ALA A 21 5.27 4.51 5.18
N CYS A 22 4.60 3.80 4.26
CA CYS A 22 4.51 4.19 2.85
C CYS A 22 3.91 5.60 2.69
N TYR A 23 2.83 5.90 3.41
CA TYR A 23 2.21 7.22 3.39
C TYR A 23 3.15 8.34 3.87
N GLY A 24 3.86 8.11 4.98
CA GLY A 24 4.86 9.07 5.48
C GLY A 24 5.97 9.33 4.47
N LEU A 25 6.48 8.26 3.85
CA LEU A 25 7.54 8.33 2.84
C LEU A 25 7.09 9.11 1.60
N THR A 26 5.95 8.77 1.00
CA THR A 26 5.45 9.45 -0.20
C THR A 26 5.11 10.92 0.09
N LYS A 27 4.63 11.22 1.30
CA LYS A 27 4.37 12.60 1.75
C LYS A 27 5.65 13.41 1.87
N ALA A 28 6.74 12.83 2.39
CA ALA A 28 8.04 13.50 2.46
C ALA A 28 8.62 13.72 1.05
N MET A 29 8.53 12.72 0.17
CA MET A 29 8.95 12.83 -1.23
C MET A 29 8.21 13.93 -2.00
N ASN A 30 6.90 14.05 -1.80
CA ASN A 30 6.10 15.11 -2.43
C ASN A 30 6.57 16.51 -2.02
N LYS A 31 7.00 16.71 -0.76
CA LYS A 31 7.57 17.99 -0.30
C LYS A 31 8.89 18.35 -0.97
N LEU A 32 9.57 17.37 -1.57
CA LEU A 32 10.83 17.52 -2.29
C LEU A 32 10.61 17.58 -3.82
N ASP A 33 9.38 17.81 -4.29
CA ASP A 33 9.00 17.84 -5.71
C ASP A 33 9.32 16.52 -6.46
N VAL A 34 9.21 15.40 -5.73
CA VAL A 34 9.34 14.06 -6.29
C VAL A 34 7.95 13.49 -6.56
N GLY A 35 7.64 13.29 -7.83
CA GLY A 35 6.39 12.65 -8.26
C GLY A 35 6.45 11.14 -8.05
N VAL A 36 5.48 10.59 -7.31
CA VAL A 36 5.39 9.15 -7.03
C VAL A 36 4.16 8.55 -7.71
N THR A 37 4.35 7.45 -8.44
CA THR A 37 3.27 6.56 -8.88
C THR A 37 3.32 5.30 -8.03
N PHE A 38 2.33 5.11 -7.16
CA PHE A 38 2.23 3.95 -6.28
C PHE A 38 1.19 2.98 -6.83
N VAL A 39 1.58 1.73 -7.09
CA VAL A 39 0.69 0.68 -7.60
C VAL A 39 0.44 -0.33 -6.50
N LEU A 40 -0.84 -0.60 -6.27
CA LEU A 40 -1.32 -1.66 -5.39
C LEU A 40 -1.91 -2.79 -6.25
N PRO A 41 -1.80 -4.06 -5.82
CA PRO A 41 -2.62 -5.11 -6.40
C PRO A 41 -4.10 -4.79 -6.21
N ARG A 42 -4.94 -5.17 -7.18
CA ARG A 42 -6.38 -5.30 -6.90
C ARG A 42 -6.57 -6.59 -6.11
N SER A 43 -7.18 -6.50 -4.94
CA SER A 43 -7.75 -7.67 -4.27
C SER A 43 -8.87 -8.22 -5.15
N SER A 44 -8.68 -9.41 -5.73
CA SER A 44 -9.77 -10.18 -6.29
C SER A 44 -10.59 -10.76 -5.15
N ASP A 45 -11.90 -10.53 -5.12
CA ASP A 45 -12.86 -11.00 -4.08
C ASP A 45 -12.97 -12.53 -3.91
N ARG A 46 -12.00 -13.33 -4.37
CA ARG A 46 -12.15 -14.77 -4.57
C ARG A 46 -11.08 -15.68 -3.97
N GLU A 47 -10.28 -15.23 -3.02
CA GLU A 47 -9.48 -16.18 -2.23
C GLU A 47 -9.75 -16.03 -0.74
N HIS A 48 -10.70 -16.83 -0.26
CA HIS A 48 -10.70 -17.25 1.13
C HIS A 48 -9.36 -17.95 1.37
N SER A 49 -8.56 -17.48 2.33
CA SER A 49 -7.35 -18.17 2.75
C SER A 49 -7.71 -19.57 3.24
N THR A 50 -7.52 -20.57 2.38
CA THR A 50 -7.91 -21.97 2.62
C THR A 50 -7.08 -22.66 3.70
N HIS A 51 -5.97 -22.04 4.12
CA HIS A 51 -4.98 -22.63 5.03
C HIS A 51 -5.01 -22.05 6.45
N VAL A 52 -5.80 -21.01 6.72
CA VAL A 52 -5.91 -20.42 8.06
C VAL A 52 -7.37 -20.18 8.42
N LYS A 53 -7.76 -20.69 9.59
CA LYS A 53 -9.06 -20.37 10.19
C LYS A 53 -8.99 -18.96 10.76
N MET A 54 -9.60 -18.00 10.07
CA MET A 54 -9.82 -16.67 10.64
C MET A 54 -10.95 -16.75 11.67
N LEU A 55 -10.69 -16.21 12.86
CA LEU A 55 -11.71 -15.94 13.86
C LEU A 55 -11.94 -14.44 13.88
N THR A 56 -13.15 -14.03 13.50
CA THR A 56 -13.70 -12.68 13.71
C THR A 56 -14.34 -12.58 15.08
#